data_AF-A0A2J5PS65-F1
#
_entry.id   AF-A0A2J5PS65-F1
#
_cell.length_a   1.000
_cell.length_b   1.000
_cell.length_c   1.000
_cell.angle_alpha   90.00
_cell.angle_beta   90.00
_cell.angle_gamma   90.00
#
_symmetry.space_group_name_H-M   'P 1'
#
loop_
_entity.id
_entity.type
_entity.pdbx_description
1 polymer ?
#
loop_
_entity_poly.entity_id
_entity_poly.type
_entity_poly.pdbx_seq_one_letter_code
_entity_poly.pdbx_strand_id
1 'polypeptide(L)'
;TWDAFDPYTNLNAAATILRECWARKPGSWLDAAGCYHHPAGGQPAARYRAIVRGHLAKISPAPRISAPAAEAPRSVAALTPDPGFVWTEPGR
;
A
#
# COMPACT_ATOMS: atom_id res chain seq x y z
N THR A 1 -0.96 -15.87 25.07
CA THR A 1 -2.37 -15.56 24.73
C THR A 1 -2.51 -15.61 23.21
N TRP A 2 -3.71 -15.79 22.68
CA TRP A 2 -3.96 -15.85 21.22
C TRP A 2 -4.20 -14.46 20.61
N ASP A 3 -3.89 -13.40 21.37
CA ASP A 3 -4.16 -12.00 21.03
C ASP A 3 -3.50 -11.58 19.71
N ALA A 4 -2.40 -12.22 19.29
CA ALA A 4 -1.78 -11.96 17.99
C ALA A 4 -2.66 -12.35 16.79
N PHE A 5 -3.70 -13.17 17.00
CA PHE A 5 -4.70 -13.54 16.00
C PHE A 5 -5.94 -12.65 16.04
N ASP A 6 -6.09 -11.79 17.06
CA ASP A 6 -7.07 -10.72 17.00
C ASP A 6 -6.67 -9.76 15.86
N PRO A 7 -7.56 -9.48 14.88
CA PRO A 7 -7.20 -8.72 13.70
C PRO A 7 -6.67 -7.32 14.01
N TYR A 8 -7.26 -6.62 14.98
CA TYR A 8 -6.87 -5.26 15.30
C TYR A 8 -5.55 -5.22 16.07
N THR A 9 -5.36 -6.16 17.00
CA THR A 9 -4.09 -6.33 17.72
C THR A 9 -2.95 -6.66 16.76
N ASN A 10 -3.19 -7.55 15.80
CA ASN A 10 -2.21 -7.90 14.77
C ASN A 10 -1.83 -6.69 13.91
N LEU A 11 -2.83 -5.95 13.41
CA LEU A 11 -2.62 -4.79 12.56
C LEU A 11 -1.89 -3.66 13.30
N ASN A 12 -2.25 -3.41 14.57
CA ASN A 12 -1.57 -2.41 15.40
C ASN A 12 -0.11 -2.76 15.64
N ALA A 13 0.19 -4.04 15.92
CA ALA A 13 1.55 -4.51 16.06
C ALA A 13 2.34 -4.34 14.74
N ALA A 14 1.77 -4.75 13.61
CA ALA A 14 2.40 -4.62 12.31
C ALA A 14 2.69 -3.14 11.94
N ALA A 15 1.72 -2.25 12.15
CA ALA A 15 1.85 -0.82 11.88
C ALA A 15 2.97 -0.18 12.74
N THR A 16 3.07 -0.59 14.01
CA THR A 16 4.12 -0.12 14.93
C THR A 16 5.50 -0.51 14.40
N ILE A 17 5.70 -1.79 14.04
CA ILE A 17 6.99 -2.28 13.52
C ILE A 17 7.35 -1.60 12.20
N LEU A 18 6.37 -1.39 11.31
CA LEU A 18 6.58 -0.67 10.04
C LEU A 18 7.04 0.78 10.29
N ARG A 19 6.47 1.46 11.29
CA ARG A 19 6.91 2.81 11.68
C ARG A 19 8.32 2.83 12.23
N GLU A 20 8.68 1.88 13.07
CA GLU A 20 10.04 1.75 13.56
C GLU A 20 11.04 1.51 12.42
N CYS A 21 10.71 0.61 11.49
CA CYS A 21 11.53 0.34 10.32
C CYS A 21 11.71 1.59 9.44
N TRP A 22 10.67 2.39 9.24
CA TRP A 22 10.83 3.69 8.57
C TRP A 22 11.71 4.64 9.37
N ALA A 23 11.54 4.74 10.69
CA ALA A 23 12.32 5.64 11.52
C ALA A 23 13.83 5.36 11.45
N ARG A 24 14.22 4.09 11.29
CA ARG A 24 15.61 3.67 11.07
C ARG A 24 16.21 4.16 9.75
N LYS A 25 15.37 4.28 8.70
CA LYS A 25 15.79 4.77 7.38
C LYS A 25 14.63 5.49 6.68
N PRO A 26 14.41 6.78 6.98
CA PRO A 26 13.30 7.54 6.41
C PRO A 26 13.39 7.69 4.89
N GLY A 27 12.25 7.81 4.23
CA GLY A 27 12.15 8.20 2.81
C GLY A 27 11.63 7.12 1.87
N SER A 28 11.54 5.86 2.30
CA SER A 28 11.01 4.77 1.46
C SER A 28 10.17 3.77 2.26
N TRP A 29 8.88 3.72 1.97
CA TRP A 29 7.97 2.76 2.60
C TRP A 29 8.20 1.35 2.07
N LEU A 30 8.75 1.23 0.86
CA LEU A 30 9.24 -0.03 0.35
C LEU A 30 10.40 -0.54 1.21
N ASP A 31 11.38 0.32 1.55
CA ASP A 31 12.50 -0.08 2.41
C ASP A 31 12.00 -0.46 3.82
N ALA A 32 11.03 0.26 4.37
CA ALA A 32 10.39 -0.08 5.63
C ALA A 32 9.68 -1.46 5.58
N ALA A 33 8.98 -1.77 4.48
CA ALA A 33 8.36 -3.08 4.27
C ALA A 33 9.42 -4.20 4.15
N GLY A 34 10.55 -3.94 3.48
CA GLY A 34 11.67 -4.87 3.44
C GLY A 34 12.24 -5.17 4.83
N CYS A 35 12.43 -4.13 5.65
CA CYS A 35 12.86 -4.26 7.05
C CYS A 35 11.84 -5.03 7.91
N TYR A 36 10.54 -4.76 7.74
CA TYR A 36 9.48 -5.46 8.47
C TYR A 36 9.55 -6.97 8.24
N HIS A 37 9.75 -7.40 6.98
CA HIS A 37 9.84 -8.83 6.66
C HIS A 37 11.20 -9.45 6.94
N HIS A 38 12.29 -8.67 6.88
CA HIS A 38 13.64 -9.15 7.17
C HIS A 38 14.53 -8.02 7.71
N PRO A 39 14.57 -7.81 9.04
CA PRO A 39 15.25 -6.68 9.66
C PRO A 39 16.75 -6.59 9.36
N ALA A 40 17.41 -7.74 9.14
CA ALA A 40 18.83 -7.79 8.76
C ALA A 40 19.09 -7.35 7.30
N GLY A 41 18.05 -7.04 6.51
CA GLY A 41 18.19 -6.60 5.13
C GLY A 41 18.51 -7.73 4.16
N GLY A 42 19.34 -7.44 3.15
CA GLY A 42 19.81 -8.43 2.17
C GLY A 42 18.75 -8.89 1.16
N GLN A 43 19.02 -10.05 0.52
CA GLN A 43 18.15 -10.61 -0.51
C GLN A 43 16.70 -10.87 -0.06
N PRO A 44 16.44 -11.37 1.17
CA PRO A 44 15.07 -11.53 1.64
C PRO A 44 14.29 -10.20 1.71
N ALA A 45 14.91 -9.14 2.24
CA ALA A 45 14.29 -7.81 2.26
C ALA A 45 14.05 -7.26 0.84
N ALA A 46 14.98 -7.49 -0.09
CA ALA A 46 14.84 -7.11 -1.49
C ALA A 46 13.66 -7.83 -2.17
N ARG A 47 13.48 -9.12 -1.89
CA ARG A 47 12.34 -9.91 -2.38
C ARG A 47 11.01 -9.32 -1.91
N TYR A 48 10.87 -9.02 -0.61
CA TYR A 48 9.64 -8.44 -0.10
C TYR A 48 9.37 -7.01 -0.61
N ARG A 49 10.42 -6.20 -0.78
CA ARG A 49 10.31 -4.90 -1.48
C ARG A 49 9.72 -5.04 -2.87
N ALA A 50 10.17 -6.03 -3.64
CA ALA A 50 9.66 -6.28 -4.99
C ALA A 50 8.19 -6.74 -4.97
N ILE A 51 7.82 -7.63 -4.04
CA ILE A 51 6.45 -8.10 -3.87
C ILE A 51 5.51 -6.91 -3.54
N VAL A 52 5.87 -6.08 -2.56
CA VAL A 52 5.05 -4.92 -2.16
C VAL A 52 4.95 -3.91 -3.31
N ARG A 53 6.06 -3.63 -4.00
CA ARG A 53 6.06 -2.78 -5.20
C ARG A 53 5.10 -3.30 -6.27
N GLY A 54 5.09 -4.61 -6.52
CA GLY A 54 4.18 -5.25 -7.47
C GLY A 54 2.71 -5.08 -7.08
N HIS A 55 2.38 -5.19 -5.79
CA HIS A 55 1.02 -4.93 -5.31
C HIS A 55 0.64 -3.45 -5.43
N LEU A 56 1.53 -2.54 -5.05
CA LEU A 56 1.29 -1.09 -5.18
C LEU A 56 1.04 -0.69 -6.64
N ALA A 57 1.78 -1.28 -7.59
CA ALA A 57 1.59 -1.02 -9.01
C ALA A 57 0.22 -1.48 -9.54
N LYS A 58 -0.39 -2.51 -8.92
CA LYS A 58 -1.73 -3.00 -9.29
C LYS A 58 -2.85 -2.10 -8.76
N ILE A 59 -2.64 -1.46 -7.61
CA ILE A 59 -3.67 -0.63 -6.95
C ILE A 59 -3.48 0.86 -7.20
N SER A 60 -2.30 1.27 -7.69
CA SER A 60 -2.08 2.64 -8.15
C SER A 60 -2.73 2.80 -9.52
N PRO A 61 -3.75 3.68 -9.69
CA PRO A 61 -4.19 4.04 -11.02
C PRO A 61 -2.97 4.64 -11.73
N ALA A 62 -2.55 4.04 -12.85
CA ALA A 62 -1.55 4.67 -13.71
C ALA A 62 -2.04 6.10 -14.02
N PRO A 63 -1.14 7.11 -14.09
CA PRO A 63 -1.53 8.38 -14.68
C PRO A 63 -2.05 8.05 -16.07
N ARG A 64 -3.35 8.27 -16.30
CA ARG A 64 -3.89 8.29 -17.64
C ARG A 64 -3.24 9.50 -18.31
N ILE A 65 -2.04 9.31 -18.87
CA ILE A 65 -1.49 10.26 -19.84
C ILE A 65 -2.41 10.11 -21.04
N SER A 66 -3.53 10.82 -20.99
CA SER A 66 -4.38 11.02 -22.13
C SER A 66 -3.47 11.73 -23.13
N ALA A 67 -3.17 11.07 -24.25
CA ALA A 67 -2.64 11.76 -25.41
C ALA A 67 -3.51 12.99 -25.70
N PRO A 68 -2.97 14.09 -26.25
CA PRO A 68 -3.78 15.27 -26.55
C PRO A 68 -4.69 14.92 -27.74
N ALA A 69 -5.86 14.33 -27.46
CA ALA A 69 -6.93 14.21 -28.41
C ALA A 69 -7.70 15.53 -28.38
N ALA A 70 -7.81 16.13 -29.56
CA ALA A 70 -8.38 17.44 -29.83
C ALA A 70 -9.66 17.76 -29.03
N GLU A 71 -9.75 19.03 -28.67
CA GLU A 71 -10.81 19.67 -27.91
C GLU A 71 -12.19 19.42 -28.54
N ALA A 72 -12.99 18.59 -27.88
CA ALA A 72 -14.43 18.46 -28.12
C ALA A 72 -15.18 18.93 -26.86
N PRO A 73 -16.35 19.57 -26.99
CA PRO A 73 -16.99 20.29 -25.89
C PRO A 73 -17.35 19.35 -24.73
N ARG A 74 -16.90 19.74 -23.54
CA ARG A 74 -17.09 19.03 -22.28
C ARG A 74 -18.57 19.02 -21.89
N SER A 75 -19.22 17.86 -22.03
CA SER A 75 -20.45 17.58 -21.29
C SER A 75 -20.05 17.13 -19.88
N VAL A 76 -20.43 17.91 -18.87
CA VAL A 76 -20.20 17.61 -17.45
C VAL A 76 -21.14 16.48 -17.03
N ALA A 77 -20.78 15.24 -17.36
CA ALA A 77 -21.36 14.07 -16.72
C ALA A 77 -20.67 13.89 -15.37
N ALA A 78 -21.46 13.93 -14.31
CA ALA A 78 -21.04 13.80 -12.93
C ALA A 78 -20.04 12.63 -12.75
N LEU A 79 -18.86 12.95 -12.22
CA LEU A 79 -17.89 11.99 -11.74
C LEU A 79 -18.51 11.25 -10.55
N THR A 80 -19.17 10.13 -10.80
CA THR A 80 -19.43 9.15 -9.75
C THR A 80 -18.08 8.61 -9.27
N PRO A 81 -17.75 8.66 -7.97
CA PRO A 81 -16.55 8.03 -7.47
C PRO A 81 -16.63 6.52 -7.68
N ASP A 82 -15.52 5.95 -8.18
CA ASP A 82 -15.28 4.52 -8.33
C ASP A 82 -15.45 3.81 -6.97
N PRO A 83 -16.25 2.73 -6.83
CA PRO A 83 -16.42 1.99 -5.58
C PRO A 83 -15.21 1.08 -5.29
N GLY A 84 -14.00 1.59 -5.52
CA GLY A 84 -12.76 0.86 -5.35
C GLY A 84 -12.30 0.91 -3.90
N PHE A 85 -12.46 -0.22 -3.19
CA PHE A 85 -12.12 -0.49 -1.79
C PHE A 85 -13.28 -0.34 -0.79
N VAL A 86 -14.14 -1.35 -0.75
CA VAL A 86 -14.90 -1.69 0.47
C VAL A 86 -13.94 -2.41 1.41
N TRP A 87 -13.46 -1.72 2.45
CA TRP A 87 -12.79 -2.37 3.56
C TRP A 87 -13.85 -3.14 4.36
N THR A 88 -13.89 -4.47 4.19
CA THR A 88 -14.68 -5.32 5.08
C THR A 88 -13.98 -5.35 6.44
N GLU A 89 -14.53 -4.61 7.40
CA GLU A 89 -14.14 -4.74 8.80
C GLU A 89 -14.27 -6.22 9.21
N PRO A 90 -13.24 -6.82 9.82
CA PRO A 90 -13.40 -8.11 10.47
C PRO A 90 -14.50 -7.96 11.53
N GLY A 91 -15.55 -8.77 11.42
CA GLY A 91 -16.70 -8.74 12.32
C GLY A 91 -16.25 -8.78 13.78
N ARG A 92 -16.86 -7.90 14.60
CA ARG A 92 -16.65 -7.83 16.04
C ARG A 92 -17.16 -9.08 16.75
#